data_AF-A0A1V2ATM9-F1
#
_entry.id   AF-A0A1V2ATM9-F1
#
_cell.length_a   1.000
_cell.length_b   1.000
_cell.length_c   1.000
_cell.angle_alpha   90.00
_cell.angle_beta   90.00
_cell.angle_gamma   90.00
#
_symmetry.space_group_name_H-M   'P 1'
#
loop_
_entity.id
_entity.type
_entity.pdbx_description
1 polymer ?
#
loop_
_entity_poly.entity_id
_entity_poly.type
_entity_poly.pdbx_seq_one_letter_code
_entity_poly.pdbx_strand_id
1 'polypeptide(L)'
;EDDQLVSIKKQWESNAFATYKYDEDNRRIEKSVNGQVTRYFYDGDSINPLYETDGSGKVLRQYVYSVNGLRMAMKSQGQTLYYHYNPRGDVVAMTDQNREVVATYEYDSWGNVLKSDAKGIAA
;
A
#
# COMPACT_ATOMS: atom_id res chain seq x y z
N GLU A 1 -22.56 10.29 8.59
CA GLU A 1 -22.16 9.18 7.71
C GLU A 1 -20.75 9.47 7.28
N ASP A 2 -19.80 8.62 7.66
CA ASP A 2 -18.44 8.73 7.14
C ASP A 2 -18.44 8.18 5.72
N ASP A 3 -18.03 8.98 4.73
CA ASP A 3 -17.97 8.65 3.30
C ASP A 3 -16.88 7.59 3.01
N GLN A 4 -17.04 6.40 3.58
CA GLN A 4 -16.09 5.30 3.51
C GLN A 4 -16.50 4.25 2.49
N LEU A 5 -15.56 3.89 1.61
CA LEU A 5 -15.75 2.75 0.71
C LEU A 5 -15.70 1.44 1.51
N VAL A 6 -16.85 0.81 1.74
CA VAL A 6 -16.96 -0.45 2.50
C VAL A 6 -17.00 -1.70 1.62
N SER A 7 -17.45 -1.59 0.37
CA SER A 7 -17.44 -2.72 -0.57
C SER A 7 -17.38 -2.29 -2.03
N ILE A 8 -16.83 -3.17 -2.87
CA ILE A 8 -16.88 -3.09 -4.33
C ILE A 8 -17.51 -4.38 -4.83
N LYS A 9 -18.52 -4.27 -5.69
CA LYS A 9 -19.09 -5.38 -6.45
C LYS A 9 -18.85 -5.12 -7.94
N LYS A 10 -18.49 -6.17 -8.67
CA LYS A 10 -18.55 -6.09 -10.14
C LYS A 10 -20.01 -6.15 -10.56
N GLN A 11 -20.36 -5.44 -11.64
CA GLN A 11 -21.74 -5.26 -12.11
C GLN A 11 -22.55 -6.57 -12.23
N TRP A 12 -21.88 -7.69 -12.46
CA TRP A 12 -22.50 -9.00 -12.71
C TRP A 12 -22.22 -10.04 -11.61
N GLU A 13 -21.57 -9.67 -10.51
CA GLU A 13 -21.27 -10.57 -9.39
C GLU A 13 -22.16 -10.24 -8.18
N SER A 14 -22.77 -11.27 -7.58
CA SER A 14 -23.59 -11.10 -6.36
C SER A 14 -22.74 -10.87 -5.10
N ASN A 15 -21.57 -11.51 -5.08
CA ASN A 15 -20.59 -11.41 -4.00
C ASN A 15 -19.71 -10.16 -4.17
N ALA A 16 -19.23 -9.64 -3.04
CA ALA A 16 -18.28 -8.53 -3.04
C ALA A 16 -16.93 -8.98 -3.63
N PHE A 17 -16.44 -8.22 -4.61
CA PHE A 17 -15.08 -8.34 -5.14
C PHE A 17 -14.06 -7.87 -4.11
N ALA A 18 -14.38 -6.77 -3.42
CA ALA A 18 -13.59 -6.24 -2.32
C ALA A 18 -14.48 -5.79 -1.16
N THR A 19 -14.01 -5.98 0.08
CA THR A 19 -14.61 -5.40 1.29
C THR A 19 -13.55 -4.71 2.15
N TYR A 20 -13.98 -3.73 2.91
CA TYR A 20 -13.11 -2.91 3.76
C TYR A 20 -13.74 -2.70 5.12
N LYS A 21 -12.91 -2.64 6.17
CA LYS A 21 -13.32 -2.27 7.52
C LYS A 21 -12.46 -1.11 8.01
N TYR A 22 -13.05 -0.27 8.84
CA TYR A 22 -12.42 0.92 9.39
C TYR A 22 -12.57 0.95 10.91
N ASP A 23 -11.65 1.62 11.59
CA ASP A 23 -11.76 1.93 13.02
C ASP A 23 -12.54 3.24 13.26
N GLU A 24 -12.65 3.65 14.52
CA GLU A 24 -13.32 4.89 14.93
C GLU A 24 -12.63 6.17 14.46
N ASP A 25 -11.33 6.09 14.13
CA ASP A 25 -10.54 7.18 13.54
C ASP A 25 -10.65 7.22 12.01
N ASN A 26 -11.58 6.47 11.43
CA ASN A 26 -11.79 6.34 9.99
C ASN A 26 -10.58 5.76 9.22
N ARG A 27 -9.68 5.03 9.88
CA ARG A 27 -8.54 4.36 9.25
C ARG A 27 -8.92 2.96 8.82
N ARG A 28 -8.45 2.54 7.63
CA ARG A 28 -8.73 1.19 7.12
C ARG A 28 -7.94 0.14 7.91
N ILE A 29 -8.62 -0.72 8.64
CA ILE A 29 -8.01 -1.80 9.45
C ILE A 29 -8.01 -3.17 8.75
N GLU A 30 -8.90 -3.38 7.78
CA GLU A 30 -8.95 -4.64 7.02
C GLU A 30 -9.38 -4.38 5.57
N LYS A 31 -8.79 -5.13 4.65
CA LYS A 31 -9.18 -5.25 3.25
C LYS A 31 -9.27 -6.72 2.90
N SER A 32 -10.36 -7.13 2.27
CA SER A 32 -10.47 -8.43 1.60
C SER A 32 -10.66 -8.20 0.11
N VAL A 33 -9.83 -8.82 -0.74
CA VAL A 33 -10.00 -8.80 -2.21
C VAL A 33 -9.91 -10.21 -2.73
N ASN A 34 -10.93 -10.67 -3.46
CA ASN A 34 -11.03 -12.06 -3.91
C ASN A 34 -10.80 -13.08 -2.77
N GLY A 35 -11.27 -12.76 -1.55
CA GLY A 35 -11.09 -13.59 -0.35
C GLY A 35 -9.72 -13.50 0.33
N GLN A 36 -8.74 -12.79 -0.26
CA GLN A 36 -7.45 -12.55 0.39
C GLN A 36 -7.54 -11.37 1.36
N VAL A 37 -7.35 -11.66 2.64
CA VAL A 37 -7.39 -10.68 3.73
C VAL A 37 -6.01 -10.05 3.92
N THR A 38 -5.99 -8.72 3.99
CA THR A 38 -4.88 -7.90 4.49
C THR A 38 -5.38 -7.08 5.66
N ARG A 39 -4.69 -7.13 6.79
CA ARG A 39 -4.97 -6.30 7.98
C ARG A 39 -3.90 -5.24 8.13
N TYR A 40 -4.30 -4.06 8.57
CA TYR A 40 -3.43 -2.90 8.75
C TYR A 40 -3.33 -2.57 10.23
N PHE A 41 -2.11 -2.31 10.69
CA PHE A 41 -1.82 -1.98 12.08
C PHE A 41 -1.14 -0.63 12.14
N TYR A 42 -1.55 0.20 13.10
CA TYR A 42 -1.13 1.58 13.26
C TYR A 42 -0.37 1.76 14.57
N ASP A 43 0.47 2.80 14.63
CA ASP A 43 1.16 3.20 15.85
C ASP A 43 0.43 4.40 16.47
N GLY A 44 -0.27 4.16 17.60
CA GLY A 44 -1.12 5.16 18.26
C GLY A 44 -2.12 5.81 17.30
N ASP A 45 -2.12 7.13 17.28
CA ASP A 45 -3.03 7.96 16.47
C ASP A 45 -2.52 8.19 15.03
N SER A 46 -1.48 7.46 14.60
CA SER A 46 -0.96 7.57 13.24
C SER A 46 -2.03 7.21 12.20
N ILE A 47 -2.12 8.01 11.15
CA ILE A 47 -2.93 7.70 9.95
C ILE A 47 -2.22 6.73 8.98
N ASN A 48 -0.93 6.48 9.22
CA ASN A 48 -0.07 5.67 8.37
C ASN A 48 0.11 4.28 8.99
N PRO A 49 -0.15 3.19 8.26
CA PRO A 49 0.03 1.84 8.79
C PRO A 49 1.51 1.58 9.07
N LEU A 50 1.82 1.07 10.25
CA LEU A 50 3.16 0.62 10.64
C LEU A 50 3.51 -0.70 9.93
N TYR A 51 2.56 -1.63 9.87
CA TYR A 51 2.73 -2.92 9.20
C TYR A 51 1.40 -3.52 8.75
N GLU A 52 1.51 -4.57 7.94
CA GLU A 52 0.40 -5.34 7.42
C GLU A 52 0.57 -6.83 7.71
N THR A 53 -0.53 -7.53 7.93
CA THR A 53 -0.57 -9.00 8.01
C THR A 53 -1.58 -9.61 7.05
N ASP A 54 -1.44 -10.89 6.78
CA ASP A 54 -2.54 -11.67 6.20
C ASP A 54 -3.62 -12.00 7.25
N GLY A 55 -4.65 -12.74 6.82
CA GLY A 55 -5.73 -13.19 7.69
C GLY A 55 -5.30 -14.15 8.82
N SER A 56 -4.12 -14.79 8.71
CA SER A 56 -3.54 -15.67 9.72
C SER A 56 -2.62 -14.94 10.72
N GLY A 57 -2.36 -13.65 10.49
CA GLY A 57 -1.47 -12.85 11.34
C GLY A 57 0.01 -12.88 10.90
N LYS A 58 0.34 -13.51 9.78
CA LYS A 58 1.70 -13.45 9.22
C LYS A 58 1.97 -12.06 8.67
N VAL A 59 3.09 -11.45 9.09
CA VAL A 59 3.53 -10.14 8.59
C VAL A 59 3.83 -10.21 7.10
N LEU A 60 3.18 -9.35 6.32
CA LEU A 60 3.37 -9.19 4.88
C LEU A 60 4.35 -8.07 4.58
N ARG A 61 4.14 -6.91 5.21
CA ARG A 61 4.89 -5.67 4.95
C ARG A 61 5.08 -4.89 6.24
N GLN A 62 6.20 -4.20 6.37
CA GLN A 62 6.48 -3.22 7.43
C GLN A 62 6.99 -1.93 6.79
N TYR A 63 6.65 -0.78 7.36
CA TYR A 63 6.93 0.51 6.75
C TYR A 63 7.79 1.40 7.65
N VAL A 64 8.63 2.20 7.01
CA VAL A 64 9.40 3.26 7.67
C VAL A 64 8.98 4.58 7.06
N TYR A 65 8.74 5.57 7.91
CA TYR A 65 8.29 6.89 7.53
C TYR A 65 9.30 7.96 7.95
N SER A 66 9.35 9.05 7.20
CA SER A 66 10.01 10.29 7.63
C SER A 66 9.19 10.97 8.73
N VAL A 67 9.78 11.97 9.37
CA VAL A 67 9.10 12.80 10.40
C VAL A 67 7.84 13.49 9.89
N ASN A 68 7.72 13.72 8.57
CA ASN A 68 6.56 14.34 7.94
C ASN A 68 5.54 13.32 7.41
N GLY A 69 5.69 12.03 7.75
CA GLY A 69 4.77 10.98 7.33
C GLY A 69 4.97 10.48 5.89
N LEU A 70 6.03 10.90 5.18
CA LEU A 70 6.38 10.34 3.87
C LEU A 70 6.98 8.94 4.05
N ARG A 71 6.45 7.94 3.34
CA ARG A 71 6.94 6.55 3.41
C ARG A 71 8.32 6.44 2.77
N MET A 72 9.35 6.14 3.55
CA MET A 72 10.73 6.08 3.06
C MET A 72 11.13 4.67 2.61
N ALA A 73 10.66 3.65 3.31
CA ALA A 73 11.00 2.27 3.01
C ALA A 73 9.88 1.29 3.35
N MET A 74 9.94 0.11 2.72
CA MET A 74 9.11 -1.04 3.03
C MET A 74 9.98 -2.28 3.15
N LYS A 75 9.78 -3.06 4.21
CA LYS A 75 10.30 -4.43 4.30
C LYS A 75 9.21 -5.41 3.89
N SER A 76 9.53 -6.31 2.96
CA SER A 76 8.63 -7.37 2.47
C SER A 76 9.45 -8.61 2.15
N GLN A 77 8.96 -9.79 2.51
CA GLN A 77 9.63 -11.09 2.25
C GLN A 77 11.14 -11.09 2.58
N GLY A 78 11.55 -10.40 3.64
CA GLY A 78 12.95 -10.30 4.08
C GLY A 78 13.81 -9.28 3.34
N GLN A 79 13.29 -8.62 2.29
CA GLN A 79 13.99 -7.58 1.54
C GLN A 79 13.46 -6.18 1.89
N THR A 80 14.34 -5.18 1.83
CA THR A 80 13.98 -3.78 2.00
C THR A 80 13.97 -3.08 0.65
N LEU A 81 12.88 -2.34 0.40
CA LEU A 81 12.73 -1.44 -0.73
C LEU A 81 12.68 0.01 -0.23
N TYR A 82 13.30 0.91 -0.99
CA TYR A 82 13.33 2.35 -0.72
C TYR A 82 12.55 3.10 -1.79
N TYR A 83 11.72 4.04 -1.37
CA TYR A 83 10.88 4.82 -2.28
C TYR A 83 11.58 6.10 -2.72
N HIS A 84 11.50 6.42 -4.00
CA HIS A 84 12.00 7.66 -4.60
C HIS A 84 10.83 8.47 -5.13
N TYR A 85 10.77 9.73 -4.74
CA TYR A 85 9.64 10.60 -5.00
C TYR A 85 9.99 11.74 -5.94
N ASN A 86 9.04 12.14 -6.78
CA ASN A 86 9.09 13.45 -7.42
C ASN A 86 8.60 14.56 -6.45
N PRO A 87 8.73 15.85 -6.80
CA PRO A 87 8.28 16.96 -5.95
C PRO A 87 6.77 17.01 -5.66
N ARG A 88 5.93 16.30 -6.43
CA ARG A 88 4.48 16.19 -6.15
C ARG A 88 4.16 15.13 -5.11
N GLY A 89 5.13 14.26 -4.78
CA GLY A 89 4.95 13.13 -3.87
C GLY A 89 4.59 11.82 -4.58
N ASP A 90 4.70 11.75 -5.91
CA ASP A 90 4.50 10.50 -6.65
C ASP A 90 5.76 9.64 -6.53
N VAL A 91 5.59 8.32 -6.32
CA VAL A 91 6.72 7.37 -6.36
C VAL A 91 7.16 7.20 -7.81
N VAL A 92 8.34 7.68 -8.17
CA VAL A 92 8.88 7.55 -9.55
C VAL A 92 9.87 6.40 -9.70
N ALA A 93 10.44 5.93 -8.60
CA ALA A 93 11.28 4.74 -8.60
C ALA A 93 11.29 4.04 -7.24
N MET A 94 11.70 2.78 -7.23
CA MET A 94 12.05 2.05 -6.02
C MET A 94 13.40 1.36 -6.20
N THR A 95 14.23 1.38 -5.16
CA THR A 95 15.50 0.63 -5.15
C THR A 95 15.51 -0.45 -4.07
N ASP A 96 16.25 -1.53 -4.29
CA ASP A 96 16.49 -2.55 -3.29
C ASP A 96 17.69 -2.22 -2.37
N GLN A 97 18.01 -3.14 -1.46
CA GLN A 97 19.16 -3.06 -0.55
C GLN A 97 20.54 -3.05 -1.25
N ASN A 98 20.60 -3.51 -2.50
CA ASN A 98 21.81 -3.46 -3.33
C ASN A 98 21.89 -2.16 -4.16
N ARG A 99 20.93 -1.25 -3.99
CA ARG A 99 20.80 0.02 -4.72
C ARG A 99 20.39 -0.17 -6.18
N GLU A 100 19.89 -1.34 -6.54
CA GLU A 100 19.36 -1.60 -7.87
C GLU A 100 17.95 -1.03 -7.99
N VAL A 101 17.66 -0.35 -9.10
CA VAL A 101 16.30 0.11 -9.41
C VAL A 101 15.46 -1.11 -9.73
N VAL A 102 14.41 -1.35 -8.95
CA VAL A 102 13.50 -2.51 -9.09
C VAL A 102 12.10 -2.14 -9.53
N ALA A 103 11.73 -0.86 -9.45
CA ALA A 103 10.53 -0.34 -10.08
C ALA A 103 10.74 1.10 -10.56
N THR A 104 10.04 1.47 -11.63
CA THR A 104 9.97 2.84 -12.16
C THR A 104 8.54 3.16 -12.58
N TYR A 105 8.18 4.44 -12.46
CA TYR A 105 6.86 4.93 -12.84
C TYR A 105 6.96 6.31 -13.50
N GLU A 106 6.23 6.49 -14.59
CA GLU A 106 6.00 7.78 -15.25
C GLU A 106 4.52 8.10 -15.17
N TYR A 107 4.19 9.34 -14.82
CA TYR A 107 2.81 9.79 -14.63
C TYR A 107 2.49 11.00 -15.49
N ASP A 108 1.23 11.13 -15.88
CA ASP A 108 0.72 12.40 -16.39
C ASP A 108 0.48 13.42 -15.25
N SER A 109 -0.14 14.56 -15.57
CA SER A 109 -0.47 15.61 -14.60
C SER A 109 -1.65 15.28 -13.67
N TRP A 110 -2.44 14.25 -13.98
CA TRP A 110 -3.56 13.77 -13.16
C TRP A 110 -3.19 12.54 -12.32
N GLY A 111 -1.93 12.09 -12.38
CA GLY A 111 -1.45 10.93 -11.64
C GLY A 111 -1.77 9.59 -12.32
N ASN A 112 -2.18 9.59 -13.59
CA ASN A 112 -2.32 8.34 -14.34
C ASN A 112 -0.95 7.82 -14.74
N VAL A 113 -0.71 6.53 -14.54
CA VAL A 113 0.53 5.87 -14.95
C VAL A 113 0.58 5.79 -16.48
N LEU A 114 1.57 6.45 -17.08
CA LEU A 114 1.88 6.39 -18.52
C LEU A 114 2.77 5.20 -18.84
N LYS A 115 3.72 4.91 -17.94
CA LYS A 115 4.67 3.81 -18.08
C LYS A 115 5.06 3.31 -16.70
N SER A 116 5.21 2.00 -16.58
CA SER A 116 5.79 1.37 -15.40
C SER A 116 6.64 0.17 -15.81
N ASP A 117 7.73 -0.04 -15.10
CA ASP A 117 8.53 -1.25 -15.17
C ASP A 117 8.80 -1.73 -13.75
N ALA A 118 8.75 -3.04 -13.51
CA ALA A 118 8.99 -3.62 -12.20
C ALA A 118 9.63 -5.01 -12.33
N LYS A 119 10.56 -5.31 -11.43
CA LYS A 119 11.24 -6.61 -11.37
C LYS A 119 11.44 -7.08 -9.93
N GLY A 120 11.66 -8.39 -9.79
CA GLY A 120 11.92 -9.01 -8.49
C GLY A 120 10.76 -8.78 -7.53
N ILE A 121 11.05 -8.36 -6.30
CA ILE A 121 10.04 -8.18 -5.25
C ILE A 121 9.12 -6.95 -5.47
N ALA A 122 9.43 -6.08 -6.42
CA ALA A 122 8.59 -4.94 -6.77
C ALA A 122 7.56 -5.24 -7.88
N ALA A 123 7.63 -6.43 -8.50
CA ALA A 123 6.71 -6.88 -9.54
C ALA A 123 5.43 -7.51 -8.97
#